data_AF-A0A2U3KEM5-F1
#
_entry.id   AF-A0A2U3KEM5-F1
#
_cell.length_a   1.000
_cell.length_b   1.000
_cell.length_c   1.000
_cell.angle_alpha   90.00
_cell.angle_beta   90.00
_cell.angle_gamma   90.00
#
_symmetry.space_group_name_H-M   'P 1'
#
loop_
_entity.id
_entity.type
_entity.pdbx_description
1 polymer ?
#
loop_
_entity_poly.entity_id
_entity_poly.type
_entity_poly.pdbx_seq_one_letter_code
_entity_poly.pdbx_strand_id
1 'polypeptide(L)'
;MVSYFNWIEPSIVSSLAGPLIKEELKDCKTANPLMRSLARLPKDVPALNRMLYLETRHFLADHNLNYTDKMSMAVGVEVRVPLLDPDLIALAASLPTKFKQNGSSGKWIFKKAAESYLPNSIIYRPKTGFGAPIRRWLRVELKPMVDDVLSEACLRGRGLFDPVGVRELIEMDRLGKIDAAYTIFSIICIELWCRIFLDR
;
A
#
# COMPACT_ATOMS: atom_id res chain seq x y z
N MET A 1 -14.42 5.34 -3.50
CA MET A 1 -13.68 5.57 -2.23
C MET A 1 -12.76 4.40 -1.94
N VAL A 2 -13.28 3.17 -1.76
CA VAL A 2 -12.43 1.98 -1.52
C VAL A 2 -11.53 1.62 -2.71
N SER A 3 -11.99 1.89 -3.93
CA SER A 3 -11.19 1.71 -5.16
C SER A 3 -9.86 2.47 -5.17
N TYR A 4 -9.71 3.52 -4.35
CA TYR A 4 -8.45 4.23 -4.17
C TYR A 4 -7.32 3.32 -3.69
N PHE A 5 -7.65 2.27 -2.92
CA PHE A 5 -6.68 1.31 -2.37
C PHE A 5 -6.36 0.16 -3.33
N ASN A 6 -6.97 0.13 -4.52
CA ASN A 6 -6.69 -0.88 -5.53
C ASN A 6 -5.53 -0.40 -6.40
N TRP A 7 -4.38 -1.06 -6.28
CA TRP A 7 -3.18 -0.78 -7.08
C TRP A 7 -3.27 -1.33 -8.51
N ILE A 8 -4.07 -2.39 -8.68
CA ILE A 8 -4.38 -3.01 -9.97
C ILE A 8 -5.86 -3.41 -9.96
N GLU A 9 -6.41 -3.72 -11.13
CA GLU A 9 -7.79 -4.19 -11.25
C GLU A 9 -8.02 -5.46 -10.41
N PRO A 10 -9.07 -5.51 -9.56
CA PRO A 10 -9.31 -6.67 -8.69
C PRO A 10 -9.52 -7.98 -9.43
N SER A 11 -10.07 -7.94 -10.65
CA SER A 11 -10.27 -9.10 -11.52
C SER A 11 -8.94 -9.79 -11.87
N ILE A 12 -7.90 -8.99 -12.13
CA ILE A 12 -6.53 -9.48 -12.37
C ILE A 12 -6.03 -10.18 -11.11
N VAL A 13 -6.18 -9.60 -9.92
CA VAL A 13 -5.73 -10.26 -8.68
C VAL A 13 -6.45 -11.60 -8.45
N SER A 14 -7.76 -11.64 -8.70
CA SER A 14 -8.55 -12.86 -8.56
C SER A 14 -8.16 -13.97 -9.53
N SER A 15 -7.69 -13.64 -10.74
CA SER A 15 -7.23 -14.65 -11.70
C SER A 15 -5.92 -15.33 -11.28
N LEU A 16 -5.07 -14.63 -10.51
CA LEU A 16 -3.79 -15.13 -10.01
C LEU A 16 -3.92 -16.16 -8.89
N ALA A 17 -5.09 -16.30 -8.28
CA ALA A 17 -5.29 -17.22 -7.16
C ALA A 17 -5.19 -18.69 -7.62
N GLY A 18 -4.35 -19.47 -6.93
CA GLY A 18 -4.29 -20.93 -7.08
C GLY A 18 -5.51 -21.61 -6.44
N PRO A 19 -5.66 -22.93 -6.60
CA PRO A 19 -6.82 -23.67 -6.10
C PRO A 19 -7.08 -23.48 -4.60
N LEU A 20 -6.01 -23.53 -3.79
CA LEU A 20 -6.08 -23.35 -2.34
C LEU A 20 -6.64 -21.97 -1.96
N ILE A 21 -6.11 -20.91 -2.57
CA ILE A 21 -6.56 -19.55 -2.31
C ILE A 21 -7.99 -19.34 -2.83
N LYS A 22 -8.34 -19.90 -3.99
CA LYS A 22 -9.70 -19.77 -4.54
C LYS A 22 -10.76 -20.38 -3.63
N GLU A 23 -10.46 -21.50 -2.99
CA GLU A 23 -11.36 -22.14 -2.03
C GLU A 23 -11.57 -21.27 -0.79
N GLU A 24 -10.48 -20.81 -0.18
CA GLU A 24 -10.51 -19.97 1.03
C GLU A 24 -11.10 -18.55 0.79
N LEU A 25 -10.88 -17.98 -0.40
CA LEU A 25 -11.34 -16.63 -0.73
C LEU A 25 -12.75 -16.56 -1.32
N LYS A 26 -13.49 -17.67 -1.45
CA LYS A 26 -14.84 -17.70 -2.07
C LYS A 26 -15.76 -16.58 -1.58
N ASP A 27 -15.74 -16.28 -0.28
CA ASP A 27 -16.58 -15.23 0.33
C ASP A 27 -15.81 -13.98 0.77
N CYS A 28 -14.50 -13.94 0.51
CA CYS A 28 -13.63 -12.87 0.98
C CYS A 28 -13.38 -11.83 -0.13
N LYS A 29 -14.04 -10.68 -0.03
CA LYS A 29 -13.69 -9.51 -0.85
C LYS A 29 -12.62 -8.70 -0.13
N THR A 30 -11.51 -8.40 -0.81
CA THR A 30 -10.41 -7.55 -0.29
C THR A 30 -10.88 -6.18 0.19
N ALA A 31 -11.98 -5.67 -0.37
CA ALA A 31 -12.63 -4.42 0.05
C ALA A 31 -13.37 -4.50 1.40
N ASN A 32 -13.68 -5.70 1.91
CA ASN A 32 -14.53 -5.89 3.09
C ASN A 32 -13.98 -5.20 4.35
N PRO A 33 -12.68 -5.29 4.70
CA PRO A 33 -12.15 -4.61 5.89
C PRO A 33 -12.31 -3.08 5.84
N LEU A 34 -12.10 -2.50 4.66
CA LEU A 34 -12.27 -1.06 4.40
C LEU A 34 -13.75 -0.69 4.53
N MET A 35 -14.65 -1.46 3.93
CA MET A 35 -16.10 -1.25 4.00
C MET A 35 -16.65 -1.38 5.43
N ARG A 36 -16.21 -2.40 6.17
CA ARG A 36 -16.56 -2.58 7.60
C ARG A 36 -16.09 -1.39 8.44
N SER A 37 -14.93 -0.83 8.13
CA SER A 37 -14.42 0.37 8.82
C SER A 37 -15.27 1.59 8.51
N LEU A 38 -15.65 1.80 7.24
CA LEU A 38 -16.54 2.89 6.83
C LEU A 38 -17.95 2.80 7.43
N ALA A 39 -18.47 1.58 7.60
CA ALA A 39 -19.80 1.35 8.15
C ALA A 39 -19.96 1.83 9.61
N ARG A 40 -18.84 2.04 10.31
CA ARG A 40 -18.81 2.57 11.69
C ARG A 40 -18.93 4.10 11.75
N LEU A 41 -18.77 4.80 10.62
CA LEU A 41 -18.83 6.25 10.59
C LEU A 41 -20.27 6.74 10.40
N PRO A 42 -20.64 7.88 11.02
CA PRO A 42 -21.88 8.58 10.68
C PRO A 42 -21.97 8.91 9.18
N LYS A 43 -23.19 8.92 8.64
CA LYS A 43 -23.43 9.10 7.19
C LYS A 43 -23.11 10.51 6.69
N ASP A 44 -23.15 11.50 7.59
CA ASP A 44 -22.89 12.92 7.34
C ASP A 44 -21.40 13.29 7.36
N VAL A 45 -20.50 12.33 7.69
CA VAL A 45 -19.06 12.59 7.64
C VAL A 45 -18.64 12.94 6.20
N PRO A 46 -17.98 14.10 5.99
CA PRO A 46 -17.54 14.51 4.67
C PRO A 46 -16.65 13.47 3.99
N ALA A 47 -16.75 13.34 2.67
CA ALA A 47 -16.02 12.33 1.89
C ALA A 47 -14.49 12.36 2.13
N LEU A 48 -13.90 13.55 2.27
CA LEU A 48 -12.48 13.70 2.60
C LEU A 48 -12.14 13.07 3.96
N ASN A 49 -12.95 13.30 4.99
CA ASN A 49 -12.71 12.73 6.31
C ASN A 49 -12.91 11.20 6.32
N ARG A 50 -13.84 10.67 5.53
CA ARG A 50 -13.99 9.22 5.36
C ARG A 50 -12.76 8.60 4.69
N MET A 51 -12.16 9.28 3.70
CA MET A 51 -10.91 8.85 3.09
C MET A 51 -9.75 8.90 4.08
N LEU A 52 -9.57 10.02 4.78
CA LEU A 52 -8.52 10.19 5.80
C LEU A 52 -8.64 9.14 6.92
N TYR A 53 -9.87 8.78 7.31
CA TYR A 53 -10.10 7.71 8.28
C TYR A 53 -9.59 6.34 7.78
N LEU A 54 -9.85 5.99 6.52
CA LEU A 54 -9.32 4.75 5.93
C LEU A 54 -7.80 4.78 5.80
N GLU A 55 -7.24 5.90 5.36
CA GLU A 55 -5.79 6.12 5.28
C GLU A 55 -5.13 5.90 6.65
N THR A 56 -5.61 6.55 7.71
CA THR A 56 -5.06 6.38 9.05
C THR A 56 -5.19 4.95 9.57
N ARG A 57 -6.33 4.30 9.31
CA ARG A 57 -6.63 3.00 9.92
C ARG A 57 -6.03 1.80 9.20
N HIS A 58 -5.83 1.91 7.88
CA HIS A 58 -5.34 0.79 7.06
C HIS A 58 -3.99 1.13 6.44
N PHE A 59 -3.89 2.20 5.65
CA PHE A 59 -2.65 2.49 4.93
C PHE A 59 -1.49 2.91 5.85
N LEU A 60 -1.74 3.83 6.77
CA LEU A 60 -0.72 4.32 7.69
C LEU A 60 -0.26 3.19 8.64
N ALA A 61 -1.21 2.47 9.24
CA ALA A 61 -0.93 1.42 10.21
C ALA A 61 -0.29 0.18 9.56
N ASP A 62 -0.93 -0.37 8.52
CA ASP A 62 -0.54 -1.67 7.95
C ASP A 62 0.64 -1.55 6.97
N HIS A 63 0.87 -0.36 6.41
CA HIS A 63 1.96 -0.09 5.47
C HIS A 63 3.04 0.79 6.09
N ASN A 64 2.82 2.10 6.18
CA ASN A 64 3.90 3.06 6.48
C ASN A 64 4.58 2.82 7.83
N LEU A 65 3.81 2.63 8.90
CA LEU A 65 4.36 2.42 10.24
C LEU A 65 4.99 1.03 10.37
N ASN A 66 4.32 -0.01 9.85
CA ASN A 66 4.77 -1.40 9.94
C ASN A 66 6.17 -1.62 9.33
N TYR A 67 6.42 -1.18 8.09
CA TYR A 67 7.76 -1.36 7.51
C TYR A 67 8.79 -0.41 8.13
N THR A 68 8.41 0.81 8.50
CA THR A 68 9.33 1.76 9.13
C THR A 68 9.86 1.22 10.46
N ASP A 69 8.96 0.71 11.30
CA ASP A 69 9.28 0.11 12.58
C ASP A 69 10.16 -1.14 12.41
N LYS A 70 9.72 -2.11 11.62
CA LYS A 70 10.48 -3.36 11.40
C LYS A 70 11.87 -3.12 10.81
N MET A 71 11.98 -2.24 9.81
CA MET A 71 13.27 -1.99 9.16
C MET A 71 14.23 -1.22 10.06
N SER A 72 13.73 -0.29 10.87
CA SER A 72 14.58 0.46 11.81
C SER A 72 15.01 -0.41 13.00
N MET A 73 14.10 -1.19 13.57
CA MET A 73 14.42 -2.10 14.68
C MET A 73 15.34 -3.25 14.27
N ALA A 74 15.31 -3.68 13.00
CA ALA A 74 16.27 -4.67 12.47
C ALA A 74 17.73 -4.22 12.59
N VAL A 75 17.98 -2.91 12.73
CA VAL A 75 19.31 -2.33 12.96
C VAL A 75 19.40 -1.58 14.29
N GLY A 76 18.47 -1.83 15.22
CA GLY A 76 18.49 -1.25 16.56
C GLY A 76 18.20 0.26 16.62
N VAL A 77 17.51 0.83 15.63
CA VAL A 77 17.18 2.25 15.56
C VAL A 77 15.69 2.45 15.90
N GLU A 78 15.40 3.38 16.82
CA GLU A 78 14.03 3.78 17.12
C GLU A 78 13.61 4.99 16.27
N VAL A 79 12.58 4.81 15.43
CA VAL A 79 11.99 5.91 14.65
C VAL A 79 10.83 6.55 15.43
N ARG A 80 10.86 7.88 15.54
CA ARG A 80 9.76 8.68 16.10
C ARG A 80 8.97 9.36 14.98
N VAL A 81 7.66 9.48 15.19
CA VAL A 81 6.69 10.05 14.22
C VAL A 81 5.94 11.24 14.85
N PRO A 82 6.58 12.41 15.03
CA PRO A 82 5.99 13.53 15.80
C PRO A 82 4.65 14.04 15.26
N LEU A 83 4.39 13.88 13.96
CA LEU A 83 3.11 14.27 13.36
C LEU A 83 1.93 13.35 13.73
N LEU A 84 2.18 12.23 14.40
CA LEU A 84 1.17 11.32 14.93
C LEU A 84 0.96 11.48 16.44
N ASP A 85 1.42 12.60 17.01
CA ASP A 85 1.07 12.97 18.37
C ASP A 85 -0.47 12.99 18.55
N PRO A 86 -1.03 12.35 19.61
CA PRO A 86 -2.47 12.24 19.80
C PRO A 86 -3.20 13.59 19.81
N ASP A 87 -2.60 14.64 20.38
CA ASP A 87 -3.22 15.96 20.46
C ASP A 87 -3.26 16.62 19.09
N LEU A 88 -2.18 16.49 18.31
CA LEU A 88 -2.13 16.97 16.94
C LEU A 88 -3.14 16.22 16.05
N ILE A 89 -3.30 14.91 16.23
CA ILE A 89 -4.27 14.11 15.48
C ILE A 89 -5.70 14.49 15.86
N ALA A 90 -5.98 14.69 17.16
CA ALA A 90 -7.29 15.13 17.63
C ALA A 90 -7.66 16.52 17.06
N LEU A 91 -6.71 17.45 17.05
CA LEU A 91 -6.87 18.76 16.41
C LEU A 91 -7.12 18.60 14.90
N ALA A 92 -6.28 17.85 14.20
CA ALA A 92 -6.42 17.65 12.75
C ALA A 92 -7.74 16.96 12.37
N ALA A 93 -8.25 16.07 13.22
CA ALA A 93 -9.54 15.40 13.02
C ALA A 93 -10.71 16.38 13.13
N SER A 94 -10.70 17.28 14.12
CA SER A 94 -11.79 18.24 14.40
C SER A 94 -11.89 19.38 13.39
N LEU A 95 -10.81 19.70 12.68
CA LEU A 95 -10.81 20.79 11.71
C LEU A 95 -11.81 20.58 10.56
N PRO A 96 -12.56 21.63 10.16
CA PRO A 96 -13.33 21.63 8.92
C PRO A 96 -12.48 21.27 7.71
N THR A 97 -13.06 20.55 6.73
CA THR A 97 -12.35 20.06 5.53
C THR A 97 -11.64 21.16 4.73
N LYS A 98 -12.19 22.39 4.71
CA LYS A 98 -11.59 23.57 4.07
C LYS A 98 -10.19 23.93 4.60
N PHE A 99 -9.87 23.55 5.84
CA PHE A 99 -8.54 23.75 6.40
C PHE A 99 -7.58 22.61 6.05
N LYS A 100 -8.09 21.42 5.77
CA LYS A 100 -7.28 20.27 5.34
C LYS A 100 -6.90 20.40 3.86
N GLN A 101 -7.82 20.90 3.04
CA GLN A 101 -7.65 21.08 1.61
C GLN A 101 -8.35 22.36 1.12
N ASN A 102 -7.63 23.13 0.29
CA ASN A 102 -8.14 24.31 -0.41
C ASN A 102 -7.92 24.15 -1.92
N GLY A 103 -8.98 23.92 -2.69
CA GLY A 103 -8.88 23.55 -4.10
C GLY A 103 -8.05 22.27 -4.29
N SER A 104 -7.00 22.34 -5.11
CA SER A 104 -6.02 21.27 -5.31
C SER A 104 -4.91 21.23 -4.24
N SER A 105 -4.84 22.23 -3.36
CA SER A 105 -3.80 22.31 -2.33
C SER A 105 -4.22 21.54 -1.08
N GLY A 106 -3.72 20.32 -0.93
CA GLY A 106 -3.80 19.56 0.31
C GLY A 106 -2.84 20.07 1.39
N LYS A 107 -3.05 19.61 2.64
CA LYS A 107 -2.29 20.04 3.83
C LYS A 107 -2.35 21.57 4.03
N TRP A 108 -3.47 22.19 3.68
CA TRP A 108 -3.55 23.65 3.54
C TRP A 108 -3.16 24.41 4.81
N ILE A 109 -3.82 24.14 5.93
CA ILE A 109 -3.53 24.78 7.21
C ILE A 109 -2.12 24.46 7.71
N PHE A 110 -1.65 23.24 7.47
CA PHE A 110 -0.30 22.82 7.86
C PHE A 110 0.77 23.59 7.09
N LYS A 111 0.56 23.81 5.78
CA LYS A 111 1.45 24.65 4.97
C LYS A 111 1.47 26.08 5.49
N LYS A 112 0.30 26.66 5.80
CA LYS A 112 0.19 28.01 6.34
C LYS A 112 0.88 28.18 7.69
N ALA A 113 0.70 27.24 8.61
CA ALA A 113 1.40 27.24 9.88
C ALA A 113 2.93 27.10 9.76
N ALA A 114 3.40 26.49 8.66
CA ALA A 114 4.82 26.25 8.43
C ALA A 114 5.54 27.36 7.62
N GLU A 115 4.82 28.37 7.10
CA GLU A 115 5.41 29.44 6.27
C GLU A 115 6.49 30.24 7.00
N SER A 116 6.38 30.38 8.33
CA SER A 116 7.40 31.06 9.14
C SER A 116 8.66 30.22 9.39
N TYR A 117 8.62 28.92 9.13
CA TYR A 117 9.72 27.99 9.43
C TYR A 117 10.46 27.49 8.18
N LEU A 118 9.80 27.49 7.01
CA LEU A 118 10.35 26.91 5.79
C LEU A 118 10.18 27.86 4.60
N PRO A 119 11.16 27.92 3.67
CA PRO A 119 11.00 28.68 2.44
C PRO A 119 9.79 28.24 1.61
N ASN A 120 9.14 29.18 0.92
CA ASN A 120 8.00 28.89 0.06
C ASN A 120 8.29 27.81 -0.99
N SER A 121 9.51 27.77 -1.53
CA SER A 121 9.96 26.75 -2.49
C SER A 121 9.94 25.33 -1.91
N ILE A 122 10.07 25.17 -0.58
CA ILE A 122 10.02 23.88 0.10
C ILE A 122 8.60 23.52 0.52
N ILE A 123 7.88 24.45 1.18
CA ILE A 123 6.56 24.14 1.74
C ILE A 123 5.47 23.95 0.67
N TYR A 124 5.62 24.61 -0.48
CA TYR A 124 4.69 24.53 -1.60
C TYR A 124 5.16 23.63 -2.75
N ARG A 125 6.29 22.93 -2.58
CA ARG A 125 6.76 21.98 -3.60
C ARG A 125 5.70 20.91 -3.91
N PRO A 126 5.63 20.41 -5.16
CA PRO A 126 4.79 19.28 -5.52
C PRO A 126 5.05 18.07 -4.61
N LYS A 127 3.99 17.33 -4.26
CA LYS A 127 4.12 16.12 -3.42
C LYS A 127 4.88 15.05 -4.21
N THR A 128 6.03 14.65 -3.70
CA THR A 128 6.75 13.45 -4.17
C THR A 128 6.40 12.27 -3.26
N GLY A 129 6.22 11.09 -3.83
CA GLY A 129 6.10 9.85 -3.05
C GLY A 129 7.45 9.46 -2.42
N PHE A 130 7.40 8.71 -1.32
CA PHE A 130 8.58 8.21 -0.61
C PHE A 130 8.74 6.68 -0.75
N GLY A 131 8.15 6.09 -1.80
CA GLY A 131 8.17 4.64 -2.01
C GLY A 131 9.55 4.16 -2.49
N ALA A 132 9.92 2.94 -2.10
CA ALA A 132 11.04 2.25 -2.69
C ALA A 132 10.87 2.14 -4.22
N PRO A 133 11.97 2.12 -5.00
CA PRO A 133 11.91 2.06 -6.46
C PRO A 133 11.57 0.64 -6.97
N ILE A 134 10.52 0.02 -6.41
CA ILE A 134 10.09 -1.36 -6.67
C ILE A 134 9.96 -1.64 -8.17
N ARG A 135 9.38 -0.69 -8.94
CA ARG A 135 9.24 -0.82 -10.40
C ARG A 135 10.57 -1.04 -11.10
N ARG A 136 11.59 -0.28 -10.71
CA ARG A 136 12.93 -0.39 -11.29
C ARG A 136 13.58 -1.68 -10.82
N TRP A 137 13.55 -1.95 -9.52
CA TRP A 137 14.09 -3.18 -8.94
C TRP A 137 13.57 -4.42 -9.62
N LEU A 138 12.24 -4.60 -9.75
CA LEU A 138 11.68 -5.81 -10.36
C LEU A 138 12.01 -5.94 -11.85
N ARG A 139 12.17 -4.83 -12.57
CA ARG A 139 12.47 -4.84 -14.01
C ARG A 139 13.95 -5.02 -14.32
N VAL A 140 14.82 -4.57 -13.42
CA VAL A 140 16.26 -4.49 -13.64
C VAL A 140 17.01 -5.29 -12.58
N GLU A 141 17.19 -4.72 -11.39
CA GLU A 141 18.15 -5.24 -10.41
C GLU A 141 17.75 -6.60 -9.80
N LEU A 142 16.45 -6.83 -9.61
CA LEU A 142 15.86 -8.05 -9.05
C LEU A 142 15.25 -8.96 -10.10
N LYS A 143 15.40 -8.67 -11.40
CA LYS A 143 14.82 -9.51 -12.47
C LYS A 143 15.13 -11.00 -12.30
N PRO A 144 16.38 -11.43 -12.01
CA PRO A 144 16.69 -12.85 -11.81
C PRO A 144 15.94 -13.47 -10.63
N MET A 145 15.75 -12.71 -9.54
CA MET A 145 14.99 -13.16 -8.37
C MET A 145 13.50 -13.34 -8.73
N VAL A 146 12.92 -12.43 -9.53
CA VAL A 146 11.54 -12.59 -10.01
C VAL A 146 11.42 -13.90 -10.80
N ASP A 147 12.32 -14.15 -11.74
CA ASP A 147 12.29 -15.34 -12.60
C ASP A 147 12.48 -16.65 -11.81
N ASP A 148 13.30 -16.63 -10.76
CA ASP A 148 13.55 -17.80 -9.90
C ASP A 148 12.40 -18.06 -8.93
N VAL A 149 12.06 -17.06 -8.10
CA VAL A 149 11.07 -17.18 -7.02
C VAL A 149 9.67 -17.38 -7.57
N LEU A 150 9.35 -16.77 -8.71
CA LEU A 150 8.05 -16.92 -9.38
C LEU A 150 8.11 -17.88 -10.58
N SER A 151 9.10 -18.78 -10.61
CA SER A 151 9.16 -19.82 -11.64
C SER A 151 7.93 -20.73 -11.57
N GLU A 152 7.55 -21.29 -12.73
CA GLU A 152 6.40 -22.19 -12.81
C GLU A 152 6.53 -23.39 -11.85
N ALA A 153 7.74 -23.97 -11.74
CA ALA A 153 8.01 -25.06 -10.83
C ALA A 153 7.78 -24.66 -9.36
N CYS A 154 8.27 -23.48 -8.96
CA CYS A 154 8.08 -22.97 -7.60
C CYS A 154 6.60 -22.72 -7.30
N LEU A 155 5.88 -22.03 -8.19
CA LEU A 155 4.47 -21.71 -8.00
C LEU A 155 3.60 -22.97 -7.96
N ARG A 156 3.88 -23.97 -8.82
CA ARG A 156 3.18 -25.26 -8.79
C ARG A 156 3.44 -26.03 -7.50
N GLY A 157 4.69 -26.05 -7.03
CA GLY A 157 5.06 -26.70 -5.77
C GLY A 157 4.33 -26.07 -4.57
N ARG A 158 4.17 -24.74 -4.57
CA ARG A 158 3.48 -24.01 -3.51
C ARG A 158 1.96 -24.11 -3.57
N GLY A 159 1.36 -24.10 -4.76
CA GLY A 159 -0.09 -24.21 -4.97
C GLY A 159 -0.94 -23.00 -4.58
N LEU A 160 -0.33 -21.91 -4.09
CA LEU A 160 -1.04 -20.69 -3.67
C LEU A 160 -1.45 -19.80 -4.84
N PHE A 161 -0.67 -19.77 -5.92
CA PHE A 161 -0.90 -18.90 -7.08
C PHE A 161 -0.96 -19.71 -8.37
N ASP A 162 -1.73 -19.22 -9.33
CA ASP A 162 -1.82 -19.79 -10.68
C ASP A 162 -0.55 -19.45 -11.48
N PRO A 163 0.27 -20.44 -11.88
CA PRO A 163 1.54 -20.18 -12.55
C PRO A 163 1.39 -19.47 -13.89
N VAL A 164 0.33 -19.77 -14.64
CA VAL A 164 0.09 -19.20 -15.97
C VAL A 164 -0.26 -17.72 -15.84
N GLY A 165 -1.22 -17.39 -14.98
CA GLY A 165 -1.63 -16.01 -14.71
C GLY A 165 -0.49 -15.16 -14.15
N VAL A 166 0.33 -15.71 -13.24
CA VAL A 166 1.50 -14.99 -12.71
C VAL A 166 2.53 -14.71 -13.81
N ARG A 167 2.80 -15.68 -14.69
CA ARG A 167 3.71 -15.49 -15.83
C ARG A 167 3.20 -14.40 -16.77
N GLU A 168 1.91 -14.43 -17.12
CA GLU A 168 1.29 -13.42 -17.97
C GLU A 168 1.36 -12.02 -17.34
N LEU A 169 1.10 -11.91 -16.03
CA LEU A 169 1.20 -10.67 -15.28
C LEU A 169 2.61 -10.06 -15.36
N ILE A 170 3.64 -10.90 -15.14
CA ILE A 170 5.05 -10.48 -15.20
C ILE A 170 5.39 -9.96 -16.59
N GLU A 171 4.99 -10.68 -17.64
CA GLU A 171 5.25 -10.27 -19.03
C GLU A 171 4.50 -8.98 -19.41
N MET A 172 3.25 -8.82 -18.96
CA MET A 172 2.52 -7.56 -19.18
C MET A 172 3.16 -6.36 -18.47
N ASP A 173 3.72 -6.53 -17.26
CA ASP A 173 4.47 -5.47 -16.58
C ASP A 173 5.78 -5.13 -17.31
N ARG A 174 6.54 -6.16 -17.72
CA ARG A 174 7.80 -5.99 -18.47
C ARG A 174 7.61 -5.26 -19.79
N LEU A 175 6.53 -5.58 -20.51
CA LEU A 175 6.12 -4.89 -21.73
C LEU A 175 5.53 -3.49 -21.49
N GLY A 176 5.35 -3.08 -20.22
CA GLY A 176 4.77 -1.79 -19.85
C GLY A 176 3.29 -1.66 -20.18
N LYS A 177 2.58 -2.76 -20.44
CA LYS A 177 1.13 -2.76 -20.71
C LYS A 177 0.30 -2.45 -19.47
N ILE A 178 0.80 -2.88 -18.31
CA ILE A 178 0.23 -2.60 -16.99
C ILE A 178 1.36 -2.26 -16.01
N ASP A 179 0.99 -1.66 -14.88
CA ASP A 179 1.87 -1.49 -13.73
C ASP A 179 1.47 -2.53 -12.67
N ALA A 180 2.13 -3.69 -12.69
CA ALA A 180 1.86 -4.77 -11.74
C ALA A 180 2.97 -4.94 -10.70
N ALA A 181 3.90 -3.99 -10.63
CA ALA A 181 5.09 -4.09 -9.79
C ALA A 181 4.78 -4.41 -8.32
N TYR A 182 3.80 -3.74 -7.71
CA TYR A 182 3.42 -4.02 -6.31
C TYR A 182 2.75 -5.38 -6.14
N THR A 183 1.98 -5.85 -7.12
CA THR A 183 1.36 -7.17 -7.10
C THR A 183 2.42 -8.26 -7.22
N ILE A 184 3.34 -8.13 -8.18
CA ILE A 184 4.47 -9.06 -8.35
C ILE A 184 5.33 -9.10 -7.08
N PHE A 185 5.67 -7.94 -6.53
CA PHE A 185 6.40 -7.84 -5.27
C PHE A 185 5.67 -8.54 -4.12
N SER A 186 4.35 -8.40 -4.03
CA SER A 186 3.55 -9.06 -2.99
C SER A 186 3.62 -10.59 -3.08
N ILE A 187 3.57 -11.14 -4.29
CA ILE A 187 3.69 -12.59 -4.52
C ILE A 187 5.09 -13.09 -4.11
N ILE A 188 6.15 -12.35 -4.47
CA ILE A 188 7.53 -12.65 -4.05
C ILE A 188 7.63 -12.67 -2.53
N CYS A 189 7.11 -11.64 -1.85
CA CYS A 189 7.13 -11.57 -0.40
C CYS A 189 6.41 -12.76 0.25
N ILE A 190 5.28 -13.20 -0.30
CA ILE A 190 4.54 -14.37 0.21
C ILE A 190 5.35 -15.64 0.04
N GLU A 191 5.93 -15.89 -1.14
CA GLU A 191 6.75 -17.07 -1.37
C GLU A 191 8.01 -17.09 -0.48
N LEU A 192 8.71 -15.97 -0.37
CA LEU A 192 9.86 -15.86 0.54
C LEU A 192 9.47 -16.07 2.00
N TRP A 193 8.31 -15.56 2.44
CA TRP A 193 7.81 -15.82 3.77
C TRP A 193 7.55 -17.32 3.98
N CYS A 194 6.92 -18.02 3.03
CA CYS A 194 6.72 -19.47 3.12
C CYS A 194 8.06 -20.22 3.23
N ARG A 195 9.07 -19.87 2.43
CA ARG A 195 10.41 -20.48 2.53
C ARG A 195 11.08 -20.28 3.88
N ILE A 196 10.86 -19.12 4.51
CA ILE A 196 11.49 -18.77 5.79
C ILE A 196 10.77 -19.45 6.96
N PHE A 197 9.45 -19.59 6.91
CA PHE A 197 8.63 -19.95 8.08
C PHE A 197 7.85 -21.26 7.96
N LEU A 198 7.57 -21.75 6.75
CA LEU A 198 6.80 -22.99 6.54
C LEU A 198 7.69 -24.16 6.11
N ASP A 199 8.74 -23.89 5.33
CA ASP A 199 9.63 -24.92 4.80
C ASP A 199 10.78 -25.26 5.77
N ARG A 200 10.77 -24.68 6.98
CA ARG A 200 11.76 -24.91 8.04
C ARG A 200 11.23 -25.87 9.10
#